data_AF-A0A1H4DXF2-F1
#
_entry.id   AF-A0A1H4DXF2-F1
#
_cell.length_a   1.000
_cell.length_b   1.000
_cell.length_c   1.000
_cell.angle_alpha   90.00
_cell.angle_beta   90.00
_cell.angle_gamma   90.00
#
_symmetry.space_group_name_H-M   'P 1'
#
loop_
_entity.id
_entity.type
_entity.pdbx_description
1 polymer ?
#
loop_
_entity_poly.entity_id
_entity_poly.type
_entity_poly.pdbx_seq_one_letter_code
_entity_poly.pdbx_strand_id
1 'polypeptide(L)'
;MKDILCFILLLPAITFSQSNKKDLYILFDDCSIHEISQINEDTLIYEVYQIRLGDKIKPKIEFSVSNLGFLQKKIQITGKSYPFLLLTYKNRNNKNPPIEINTDTIKNKMWAENIIYAQNKDFSSFFENFKDVYLVDFNNKSTEFRIAKRINIRFVSSL
;
A
#
# COMPACT_ATOMS: atom_id res chain seq x y z
N MET A 1 -37.03 30.35 -25.05
CA MET A 1 -37.23 28.90 -24.86
C MET A 1 -36.08 28.02 -25.41
N LYS A 2 -35.02 28.58 -26.01
CA LYS A 2 -33.81 27.82 -26.37
C LYS A 2 -32.75 27.84 -25.26
N ASP A 3 -32.70 28.91 -24.47
CA ASP A 3 -31.63 29.12 -23.47
C ASP A 3 -31.80 28.27 -22.20
N ILE A 4 -33.03 27.83 -21.91
CA ILE A 4 -33.35 26.96 -20.76
C ILE A 4 -32.92 25.51 -21.03
N LEU A 5 -32.93 25.05 -22.30
CA LEU A 5 -32.53 23.70 -22.66
C LEU A 5 -31.02 23.46 -22.49
N CYS A 6 -30.19 24.48 -22.68
CA CYS A 6 -28.75 24.39 -22.48
C CYS A 6 -28.39 24.17 -21.01
N PHE A 7 -29.16 24.72 -20.06
CA PHE A 7 -28.93 24.53 -18.63
C PHE A 7 -29.28 23.12 -18.15
N ILE A 8 -30.32 22.50 -18.72
CA ILE A 8 -30.77 21.14 -18.34
C ILE A 8 -29.78 20.07 -18.84
N LEU A 9 -29.09 20.31 -19.96
CA LEU A 9 -28.07 19.39 -20.50
C LEU A 9 -26.70 19.49 -19.80
N LEU A 10 -26.38 20.61 -19.15
CA LEU A 10 -25.10 20.80 -18.44
C LEU A 10 -25.11 20.23 -17.01
N LEU A 11 -26.27 20.18 -16.35
CA LEU A 11 -26.41 19.62 -15.00
C LEU A 11 -26.02 18.13 -14.88
N PRO A 12 -26.43 17.22 -15.79
CA PRO A 12 -26.00 15.82 -15.70
C PRO A 12 -24.48 15.67 -15.93
N ALA A 13 -23.89 16.44 -16.85
CA ALA A 13 -22.47 16.33 -17.18
C ALA A 13 -21.53 16.62 -15.99
N ILE A 14 -21.92 17.54 -15.11
CA ILE A 14 -21.12 17.90 -13.92
C ILE A 14 -21.27 16.82 -12.83
N THR A 15 -22.44 16.20 -12.70
CA THR A 15 -22.65 15.10 -11.73
C THR A 15 -21.97 13.78 -12.13
N PHE A 16 -21.78 13.51 -13.43
CA PHE A 16 -21.08 12.31 -13.91
C PHE A 16 -19.55 12.36 -13.75
N SER A 17 -18.95 13.55 -13.58
CA SER A 17 -17.51 13.69 -13.41
C SER A 17 -17.03 13.40 -11.97
N GLN A 18 -17.92 13.50 -10.97
CA GLN A 18 -17.55 13.25 -9.56
C GLN A 18 -17.85 11.81 -9.09
N SER A 19 -18.62 11.00 -9.84
CA SER A 19 -19.06 9.68 -9.37
C SER A 19 -18.17 8.50 -9.76
N ASN A 20 -17.18 8.68 -10.62
CA ASN A 20 -16.33 7.58 -11.10
C ASN A 20 -15.00 7.53 -10.35
N LYS A 21 -15.07 7.32 -9.02
CA LYS A 21 -13.88 6.90 -8.27
C LYS A 21 -13.33 5.66 -8.96
N LYS A 22 -12.04 5.71 -9.32
CA LYS A 22 -11.34 4.58 -9.96
C LYS A 22 -10.65 3.75 -8.89
N ASP A 23 -10.27 2.54 -9.26
CA ASP A 23 -9.47 1.68 -8.39
C ASP A 23 -8.01 2.17 -8.35
N LEU A 24 -7.31 1.86 -7.25
CA LEU A 24 -5.87 2.10 -7.08
C LEU A 24 -5.14 0.77 -6.86
N TYR A 25 -3.99 0.63 -7.50
CA TYR A 25 -3.13 -0.53 -7.35
C TYR A 25 -1.80 -0.13 -6.70
N ILE A 26 -1.56 -0.62 -5.49
CA ILE A 26 -0.29 -0.47 -4.78
C ILE A 26 0.60 -1.65 -5.16
N LEU A 27 1.70 -1.34 -5.84
CA LEU A 27 2.70 -2.31 -6.28
C LEU A 27 3.79 -2.39 -5.23
N PHE A 28 4.16 -3.58 -4.80
CA PHE A 28 5.25 -3.75 -3.83
C PHE A 28 6.28 -4.76 -4.30
N ASP A 29 7.49 -4.60 -3.77
CA ASP A 29 8.55 -5.60 -3.81
C ASP A 29 8.98 -5.96 -2.37
N ASP A 30 9.86 -6.95 -2.25
CA ASP A 30 10.39 -7.48 -1.00
C ASP A 30 11.07 -6.41 -0.14
N CYS A 31 11.53 -5.32 -0.76
CA CYS A 31 12.19 -4.21 -0.06
C CYS A 31 11.21 -3.16 0.47
N SER A 32 10.00 -3.10 -0.08
CA SER A 32 9.01 -2.06 0.21
C SER A 32 8.13 -2.37 1.43
N ILE A 33 8.04 -3.64 1.84
CA ILE A 33 7.20 -4.09 2.96
C ILE A 33 8.09 -4.51 4.14
N HIS A 34 7.80 -3.98 5.31
CA HIS A 34 8.64 -4.13 6.51
C HIS A 34 8.28 -5.35 7.35
N GLU A 35 7.00 -5.74 7.32
CA GLU A 35 6.49 -6.88 8.07
C GLU A 35 5.34 -7.53 7.29
N ILE A 36 5.33 -8.85 7.26
CA ILE A 36 4.27 -9.68 6.69
C ILE A 36 3.84 -10.68 7.76
N SER A 37 2.56 -10.66 8.11
CA SER A 37 1.92 -11.68 8.95
C SER A 37 0.81 -12.36 8.16
N GLN A 38 0.79 -13.69 8.12
CA GLN A 38 -0.17 -14.47 7.36
C GLN A 38 -0.81 -15.58 8.21
N ILE A 39 -2.12 -15.73 8.07
CA ILE A 39 -2.90 -16.87 8.56
C ILE A 39 -3.64 -17.44 7.36
N ASN A 40 -3.49 -18.75 7.13
CA ASN A 40 -4.14 -19.46 6.05
C ASN A 40 -4.79 -20.75 6.60
N GLU A 41 -6.11 -20.79 6.53
CA GLU A 41 -6.96 -21.93 6.90
C GLU A 41 -7.98 -22.16 5.77
N ASP A 42 -8.65 -23.31 5.75
CA ASP A 42 -9.57 -23.75 4.68
C ASP A 42 -10.57 -22.66 4.22
N THR A 43 -11.01 -21.82 5.16
CA THR A 43 -12.03 -20.80 4.89
C THR A 43 -11.54 -19.37 5.06
N LEU A 44 -10.30 -19.16 5.50
CA LEU A 44 -9.77 -17.85 5.87
C LEU A 44 -8.35 -17.67 5.32
N ILE A 45 -8.20 -16.68 4.44
CA ILE A 45 -6.91 -16.10 4.10
C ILE A 45 -6.86 -14.71 4.74
N TYR A 46 -5.89 -14.49 5.61
CA TYR A 46 -5.66 -13.21 6.26
C TYR A 46 -4.19 -12.84 6.16
N GLU A 47 -3.90 -11.68 5.60
CA GLU A 47 -2.55 -11.18 5.40
C GLU A 47 -2.48 -9.72 5.83
N VAL A 48 -1.41 -9.39 6.55
CA VAL A 48 -1.14 -8.05 7.05
C VAL A 48 0.23 -7.64 6.56
N TYR A 49 0.27 -6.46 5.95
CA TYR A 49 1.47 -5.84 5.43
C TYR A 49 1.69 -4.50 6.13
N GLN A 50 2.94 -4.18 6.46
CA GLN A 50 3.30 -2.89 7.04
C GLN A 50 4.25 -2.10 6.14
N ILE A 51 3.85 -0.87 5.79
CA ILE A 51 4.70 0.11 5.11
C ILE A 51 5.03 1.21 6.12
N ARG A 52 6.29 1.27 6.57
CA ARG A 52 6.77 2.31 7.47
C ARG A 52 7.02 3.60 6.69
N LEU A 53 6.62 4.74 7.26
CA LEU A 53 6.79 6.05 6.64
C LEU A 53 8.08 6.71 7.10
N GLY A 54 8.77 7.38 6.17
CA GLY A 54 9.96 8.19 6.45
C GLY A 54 11.28 7.53 6.06
N ASP A 55 12.30 8.37 5.92
CA ASP A 55 13.62 7.96 5.46
C ASP A 55 14.24 6.92 6.39
N LYS A 56 14.79 5.88 5.75
CA LYS A 56 15.48 4.71 6.30
C LYS A 56 16.01 4.91 7.71
N ILE A 57 15.64 4.00 8.61
CA ILE A 57 16.28 3.78 9.90
C ILE A 57 17.79 3.93 9.71
N LYS A 58 18.44 4.88 10.39
CA LYS A 58 19.89 4.95 10.40
C LYS A 58 20.38 4.03 11.53
N PRO A 59 20.83 2.80 11.24
CA PRO A 59 21.37 1.94 12.28
C PRO A 59 22.63 2.61 12.85
N LYS A 60 22.75 2.66 14.18
CA LYS A 60 24.03 2.92 14.81
C LYS A 60 24.77 1.59 14.88
N ILE A 61 25.88 1.50 14.14
CA ILE A 61 26.74 0.32 14.14
C ILE A 61 27.97 0.66 14.97
N GLU A 62 28.21 -0.13 16.00
CA GLU A 62 29.41 -0.05 16.83
C GLU A 62 30.21 -1.34 16.62
N PHE A 63 31.51 -1.20 16.38
CA PHE A 63 32.44 -2.32 16.27
C PHE A 63 33.30 -2.37 17.53
N SER A 64 33.46 -3.56 18.10
CA SER A 64 34.38 -3.81 19.20
C SER A 64 35.20 -5.06 18.91
N VAL A 65 36.31 -5.24 19.64
CA VAL A 65 37.10 -6.47 19.61
C VAL A 65 36.91 -7.16 20.96
N SER A 66 36.49 -8.41 20.93
CA SER A 66 36.31 -9.22 22.14
C SER A 66 37.65 -9.48 22.85
N ASN A 67 37.59 -9.91 24.11
CA ASN A 67 38.77 -10.30 24.89
C ASN A 67 39.56 -11.47 24.26
N LEU A 68 38.96 -12.20 23.29
CA LEU A 68 39.58 -13.29 22.53
C LEU A 68 40.09 -12.83 21.15
N GLY A 69 40.04 -11.54 20.83
CA GLY A 69 40.55 -10.97 19.57
C GLY A 69 39.55 -10.99 18.40
N PHE A 70 38.33 -11.51 18.58
CA PHE A 70 37.31 -11.51 17.52
C PHE A 70 36.60 -10.17 17.37
N LEU A 71 36.37 -9.74 16.13
CA LEU A 71 35.52 -8.58 15.80
C LEU A 71 34.06 -8.87 16.20
N GLN A 72 33.49 -7.99 17.02
CA GLN A 72 32.09 -7.99 17.41
C GLN A 72 31.40 -6.78 16.77
N LYS A 73 30.25 -7.02 16.15
CA LYS A 73 29.40 -5.98 15.56
C LYS A 73 28.15 -5.83 16.42
N LYS A 74 27.98 -4.67 17.04
CA LYS A 74 26.76 -4.30 17.76
C LYS A 74 25.93 -3.38 16.89
N ILE A 75 24.72 -3.80 16.56
CA ILE A 75 23.78 -3.00 15.78
C ILE A 75 22.72 -2.47 16.75
N GLN A 76 22.71 -1.16 16.96
CA GLN A 76 21.66 -0.46 17.71
C GLN A 76 20.72 0.24 16.74
N ILE A 77 19.47 -0.19 16.74
CA ILE A 77 18.38 0.52 16.06
C ILE A 77 17.87 1.57 17.05
N THR A 78 18.37 2.80 16.97
CA THR A 78 17.80 3.92 17.73
C THR A 78 16.47 4.31 17.09
N GLY A 79 15.36 3.89 17.69
CA GLY A 79 14.03 4.04 17.11
C GLY A 79 13.29 5.28 17.62
N LYS A 80 13.19 6.32 16.79
CA LYS A 80 11.92 7.06 16.77
C LYS A 80 10.84 6.06 16.37
N SER A 81 9.72 6.01 17.08
CA SER A 81 8.54 5.32 16.57
C SER A 81 8.13 6.09 15.31
N TYR A 82 8.07 5.41 14.17
CA TYR A 82 7.66 6.01 12.90
C TYR A 82 6.22 5.60 12.61
N PRO A 83 5.39 6.51 12.10
CA PRO A 83 4.06 6.13 11.65
C PRO A 83 4.17 5.11 10.51
N PHE A 84 3.17 4.27 10.40
CA PHE A 84 3.12 3.24 9.36
C PHE A 84 1.70 3.10 8.81
N LEU A 85 1.61 2.56 7.60
CA LEU A 85 0.37 2.11 7.00
C LEU A 85 0.27 0.60 7.16
N LEU A 86 -0.85 0.18 7.76
CA LEU A 86 -1.23 -1.21 7.88
C LEU A 86 -2.17 -1.54 6.72
N LEU A 87 -1.74 -2.44 5.83
CA LEU A 87 -2.54 -2.93 4.71
C LEU A 87 -3.01 -4.34 5.03
N THR A 88 -4.32 -4.55 5.05
CA THR A 88 -4.92 -5.82 5.49
C THR A 88 -5.75 -6.43 4.38
N TYR A 89 -5.35 -7.61 3.94
CA TYR A 89 -6.15 -8.47 3.08
C TYR A 89 -6.86 -9.52 3.93
N LYS A 90 -8.17 -9.69 3.68
CA LYS A 90 -8.99 -10.69 4.34
C LYS A 90 -9.96 -11.30 3.33
N ASN A 91 -9.81 -12.58 3.08
CA ASN A 91 -10.77 -13.38 2.33
C ASN A 91 -11.32 -14.48 3.22
N ARG A 92 -12.57 -14.32 3.66
CA ARG A 92 -13.28 -15.30 4.47
C ARG A 92 -14.44 -15.85 3.66
N ASN A 93 -14.53 -17.17 3.52
CA ASN A 93 -15.59 -17.84 2.75
C ASN A 93 -15.75 -17.25 1.34
N ASN A 94 -14.62 -16.96 0.67
CA ASN A 94 -14.59 -16.41 -0.69
C ASN A 94 -15.31 -15.06 -0.88
N LYS A 95 -15.48 -14.24 0.17
CA LYS A 95 -16.12 -12.91 0.07
C LYS A 95 -15.21 -11.81 -0.48
N ASN A 96 -13.92 -12.08 -0.65
CA ASN A 96 -12.95 -11.14 -1.18
C ASN A 96 -11.84 -11.90 -1.94
N PRO A 97 -12.18 -12.65 -2.99
CA PRO A 97 -11.19 -13.43 -3.72
C PRO A 97 -10.11 -12.52 -4.33
N PRO A 98 -8.86 -13.00 -4.43
CA PRO A 98 -7.88 -12.34 -5.26
C PRO A 98 -8.36 -12.32 -6.72
N ILE A 99 -8.03 -11.26 -7.44
CA ILE A 99 -8.36 -11.12 -8.86
C ILE A 99 -7.09 -11.18 -9.70
N GLU A 100 -7.17 -11.83 -10.84
CA GLU A 100 -6.11 -11.75 -11.84
C GLU A 100 -6.27 -10.44 -12.63
N ILE A 101 -5.16 -9.73 -12.81
CA ILE A 101 -5.11 -8.46 -13.53
C ILE A 101 -3.98 -8.48 -14.56
N ASN A 102 -4.20 -7.80 -15.68
CA ASN A 102 -3.14 -7.46 -16.62
C ASN A 102 -2.52 -6.10 -16.21
N THR A 103 -1.23 -6.10 -15.90
CA THR A 103 -0.52 -4.93 -15.36
C THR A 103 -0.43 -3.75 -16.32
N ASP A 104 -0.50 -4.00 -17.63
CA ASP A 104 -0.40 -2.97 -18.67
C ASP A 104 -1.72 -2.20 -18.83
N THR A 105 -2.82 -2.79 -18.37
CA THR A 105 -4.15 -2.16 -18.41
C THR A 105 -4.40 -1.23 -17.21
N ILE A 106 -3.56 -1.31 -16.17
CA ILE A 106 -3.73 -0.54 -14.93
C ILE A 106 -3.33 0.92 -15.17
N LYS A 107 -4.31 1.82 -15.02
CA LYS A 107 -4.10 3.27 -15.16
C LYS A 107 -3.59 3.93 -13.88
N ASN A 108 -4.16 3.56 -12.73
CA ASN A 108 -3.80 4.15 -11.43
C ASN A 108 -2.97 3.16 -10.62
N LYS A 109 -1.65 3.33 -10.67
CA LYS A 109 -0.72 2.51 -9.91
C LYS A 109 0.27 3.38 -9.14
N MET A 110 0.66 2.90 -7.97
CA MET A 110 1.64 3.55 -7.10
C MET A 110 2.55 2.48 -6.52
N TRP A 111 3.86 2.73 -6.52
CA TRP A 111 4.80 1.87 -5.82
C TRP A 111 4.72 2.11 -4.32
N ALA A 112 4.78 1.05 -3.53
CA ALA A 112 4.85 1.12 -2.07
C ALA A 112 6.06 1.96 -1.61
N GLU A 113 7.17 1.95 -2.35
CA GLU A 113 8.31 2.83 -2.11
C GLU A 113 7.93 4.34 -2.21
N ASN A 114 7.05 4.73 -3.14
CA ASN A 114 6.59 6.12 -3.24
C ASN A 114 5.80 6.57 -2.01
N ILE A 115 5.15 5.62 -1.31
CA ILE A 115 4.42 5.87 -0.07
C ILE A 115 5.42 6.13 1.07
N ILE A 116 6.53 5.39 1.12
CA ILE A 116 7.58 5.55 2.15
C ILE A 116 8.15 6.97 2.14
N TYR A 117 8.39 7.52 0.94
CA TYR A 117 9.00 8.84 0.74
C TYR A 117 7.99 9.99 0.52
N ALA A 118 6.68 9.74 0.68
CA ALA A 118 5.68 10.77 0.44
C ALA A 118 5.83 11.93 1.43
N GLN A 119 5.91 13.15 0.91
CA GLN A 119 5.99 14.36 1.73
C GLN A 119 4.64 14.74 2.35
N ASN A 120 3.54 14.42 1.66
CA ASN A 120 2.18 14.57 2.18
C ASN A 120 1.79 13.29 2.94
N LYS A 121 1.37 13.45 4.20
CA LYS A 121 1.07 12.35 5.12
C LYS A 121 -0.42 12.13 5.37
N ASP A 122 -1.30 12.91 4.73
CA ASP A 122 -2.75 12.68 4.82
C ASP A 122 -3.17 11.51 3.91
N PHE A 123 -2.70 10.32 4.29
CA PHE A 123 -3.00 9.08 3.59
C PHE A 123 -4.46 8.66 3.74
N SER A 124 -5.08 8.99 4.87
CA SER A 124 -6.49 8.70 5.13
C SER A 124 -7.37 9.35 4.06
N SER A 125 -7.25 10.67 3.87
CA SER A 125 -8.01 11.38 2.84
C SER A 125 -7.59 10.98 1.42
N PHE A 126 -6.31 10.66 1.20
CA PHE A 126 -5.82 10.22 -0.11
C PHE A 126 -6.53 8.94 -0.59
N PHE A 127 -6.54 7.89 0.23
CA PHE A 127 -7.11 6.59 -0.16
C PHE A 127 -8.64 6.62 -0.27
N GLU A 128 -9.32 7.51 0.45
CA GLU A 128 -10.77 7.73 0.31
C GLU A 128 -11.20 8.20 -1.08
N ASN A 129 -10.30 8.74 -1.91
CA ASN A 129 -10.61 9.17 -3.28
C ASN A 129 -10.76 8.01 -4.28
N PHE A 130 -10.40 6.78 -3.87
CA PHE A 130 -10.48 5.60 -4.72
C PHE A 130 -11.69 4.74 -4.34
N LYS A 131 -12.16 3.93 -5.29
CA LYS A 131 -13.30 3.03 -5.07
C LYS A 131 -12.84 1.80 -4.29
N ASP A 132 -11.88 1.08 -4.84
CA ASP A 132 -11.22 -0.05 -4.21
C ASP A 132 -9.69 0.17 -4.28
N VAL A 133 -8.97 -0.33 -3.28
CA VAL A 133 -7.50 -0.33 -3.27
C VAL A 133 -6.99 -1.77 -3.25
N TYR A 134 -6.06 -2.06 -4.14
CA TYR A 134 -5.48 -3.39 -4.33
C TYR A 134 -4.00 -3.38 -4.00
N LEU A 135 -3.52 -4.46 -3.41
CA LEU A 135 -2.11 -4.76 -3.24
C LEU A 135 -1.69 -5.80 -4.28
N VAL A 136 -0.56 -5.56 -4.95
CA VAL A 136 -0.04 -6.43 -6.01
C VAL A 136 1.44 -6.67 -5.80
N ASP A 137 1.83 -7.95 -5.75
CA ASP A 137 3.22 -8.38 -5.64
C ASP A 137 3.93 -8.29 -6.99
N PHE A 138 5.02 -7.51 -7.04
CA PHE A 138 5.86 -7.27 -8.21
C PHE A 138 7.29 -7.82 -8.08
N ASN A 139 7.52 -8.76 -7.14
CA ASN A 139 8.84 -9.36 -6.90
C ASN A 139 9.45 -10.04 -8.13
N ASN A 140 8.62 -10.65 -8.96
CA ASN A 140 9.07 -11.20 -10.24
C ASN A 140 8.73 -10.19 -11.34
N LYS A 141 9.67 -9.64 -12.11
CA LYS A 141 9.35 -8.57 -13.10
C LYS A 141 8.85 -9.07 -14.45
N SER A 142 8.76 -10.39 -14.68
CA SER A 142 8.60 -10.94 -16.03
C SER A 142 7.17 -11.28 -16.49
N THR A 143 6.15 -11.22 -15.61
CA THR A 143 4.78 -11.59 -15.98
C THR A 143 3.86 -10.38 -16.12
N GLU A 144 3.15 -10.30 -17.25
CA GLU A 144 2.13 -9.29 -17.55
C GLU A 144 0.87 -9.48 -16.70
N PHE A 145 0.59 -10.72 -16.26
CA PHE A 145 -0.54 -11.04 -15.40
C PHE A 145 -0.10 -11.21 -13.94
N ARG A 146 -0.91 -10.67 -13.02
CA ARG A 146 -0.66 -10.64 -11.57
C ARG A 146 -1.92 -10.90 -10.77
N ILE A 147 -1.71 -11.29 -9.52
CA ILE A 147 -2.78 -11.40 -8.53
C ILE A 147 -2.87 -10.12 -7.72
N ALA A 148 -4.04 -9.48 -7.77
CA ALA A 148 -4.41 -8.32 -6.98
C ALA A 148 -5.28 -8.74 -5.78
N LYS A 149 -4.92 -8.25 -4.60
CA LYS A 149 -5.66 -8.48 -3.36
C LYS A 149 -6.29 -7.18 -2.91
N ARG A 150 -7.62 -7.12 -2.82
CA ARG A 150 -8.29 -5.93 -2.30
C ARG A 150 -8.04 -5.80 -0.80
N ILE A 151 -7.52 -4.66 -0.38
CA ILE A 151 -7.03 -4.41 0.97
C ILE A 151 -7.80 -3.30 1.68
N ASN A 152 -7.81 -3.35 3.00
CA ASN A 152 -8.13 -2.20 3.84
C ASN A 152 -6.83 -1.52 4.29
N ILE A 153 -6.82 -0.19 4.31
CA ILE A 153 -5.65 0.60 4.71
C ILE A 153 -5.97 1.36 5.98
N ARG A 154 -5.07 1.29 6.96
CA ARG A 154 -5.16 2.07 8.19
C ARG A 154 -3.83 2.76 8.48
N PHE A 155 -3.89 4.07 8.71
CA PHE A 155 -2.76 4.81 9.25
C PHE A 155 -2.64 4.58 10.75
N VAL A 156 -1.43 4.27 11.20
CA VAL A 156 -1.09 4.12 12.61
C VAL A 156 0.00 5.14 12.95
N SER A 157 -0.35 6.09 13.82
CA SER A 157 0.60 7.04 14.37
C SER A 157 1.51 6.35 15.37
N SER A 158 2.79 6.69 15.32
CA SER A 158 3.72 6.41 16.41
C SER A 158 3.30 7.14 17.69
N LEU A 159 3.12 6.39 18.79
CA LEU A 159 3.01 6.93 20.16
C LEU A 159 4.29 7.68 20.57
#